data_AF-A0A941SQY1-F1
#
_entry.id   AF-A0A941SQY1-F1
#
_cell.length_a   1.000
_cell.length_b   1.000
_cell.length_c   1.000
_cell.angle_alpha   90.00
_cell.angle_beta   90.00
_cell.angle_gamma   90.00
#
_symmetry.space_group_name_H-M   'P 1'
#
loop_
_entity.id
_entity.type
_entity.pdbx_description
1 polymer ?
#
loop_
_entity_poly.entity_id
_entity_poly.type
_entity_poly.pdbx_seq_one_letter_code
_entity_poly.pdbx_strand_id
1 'polypeptide(L)'
;MQAAPVRFANAALWPLTIWTSLTHLEEHPADDYVERTSPIVATAVAFWVCLVALVIFANPAVVAVGGGIDGETGVFELVRRTPIVVVDVLWFFTPTLYLIGLWLFTARDEAFPR
;
A
#
# COMPACT_ATOMS: atom_id res chain seq x y z
N MET A 1 -8.33 -20.85 21.32
CA MET A 1 -7.45 -21.17 20.17
C MET A 1 -8.16 -20.75 18.90
N GLN A 2 -7.90 -19.56 18.36
CA GLN A 2 -8.35 -19.26 17.00
C GLN A 2 -7.76 -20.33 16.08
N ALA A 3 -8.58 -20.92 15.22
CA ALA A 3 -8.14 -21.95 14.29
C ALA A 3 -6.93 -21.41 13.52
N ALA A 4 -5.81 -22.14 13.53
CA ALA A 4 -4.58 -21.80 12.82
C ALA A 4 -4.79 -21.13 11.44
N PRO A 5 -5.72 -21.58 10.55
CA PRO A 5 -5.96 -20.91 9.27
C PRO A 5 -6.42 -19.44 9.38
N VAL A 6 -7.18 -19.07 10.42
CA VAL A 6 -7.70 -17.71 10.59
C VAL A 6 -6.58 -16.74 10.96
N ARG A 7 -5.58 -17.19 11.74
CA ARG A 7 -4.39 -16.37 12.05
C ARG A 7 -3.56 -16.10 10.79
N PHE A 8 -3.35 -17.10 9.94
CA PHE A 8 -2.60 -16.92 8.69
C PHE A 8 -3.33 -15.99 7.71
N ALA A 9 -4.65 -16.11 7.60
CA ALA A 9 -5.45 -15.20 6.77
C ALA A 9 -5.39 -13.76 7.28
N ASN A 10 -5.46 -13.56 8.61
CA ASN A 10 -5.36 -12.24 9.22
C ASN A 10 -3.98 -11.62 9.02
N ALA A 11 -2.90 -12.41 9.15
CA ALA A 11 -1.55 -11.95 8.88
C ALA A 11 -1.33 -11.63 7.38
N ALA A 12 -1.84 -12.45 6.46
CA ALA A 12 -1.76 -12.17 5.02
C ALA A 12 -2.51 -10.87 4.63
N LEU A 13 -3.61 -10.57 5.33
CA LEU A 13 -4.40 -9.36 5.12
C LEU A 13 -4.04 -8.24 6.09
N TRP A 14 -2.84 -8.25 6.68
CA TRP A 14 -2.39 -7.25 7.66
C TRP A 14 -2.60 -5.78 7.23
N PRO A 15 -2.43 -5.37 5.95
CA PRO A 15 -2.63 -3.96 5.57
C PRO A 15 -4.09 -3.51 5.70
N LEU A 16 -5.03 -4.46 5.76
CA LEU A 16 -6.46 -4.23 5.95
C LEU A 16 -6.85 -4.39 7.42
N THR A 17 -6.28 -5.36 8.13
CA THR A 17 -6.73 -5.74 9.48
C THR A 17 -6.04 -4.94 10.59
N ILE A 18 -4.91 -4.29 10.30
CA ILE A 18 -4.17 -3.47 11.27
C ILE A 18 -5.02 -2.40 11.94
N TRP A 19 -6.01 -1.84 11.24
CA TRP A 19 -6.86 -0.76 11.75
C TRP A 19 -7.67 -1.14 12.99
N THR A 20 -8.04 -2.41 13.12
CA THR A 20 -8.69 -2.94 14.33
C THR A 20 -7.79 -2.90 15.57
N SER A 21 -6.47 -2.76 15.38
CA SER A 21 -5.52 -2.61 16.49
C SER A 21 -5.60 -1.23 17.13
N LEU A 22 -6.13 -0.22 16.43
CA LEU A 22 -6.30 1.12 16.98
C LEU A 22 -7.38 1.17 18.08
N THR A 23 -8.36 0.27 18.05
CA THR A 23 -9.44 0.22 19.06
C THR A 23 -8.97 -0.34 20.40
N HIS A 24 -7.81 -1.01 20.43
CA HIS A 24 -7.25 -1.62 21.64
C HIS A 24 -6.17 -0.74 22.28
N LEU A 25 -5.90 0.45 21.73
CA LEU A 25 -4.95 1.41 22.30
C LEU A 25 -5.40 1.92 23.67
N GLU A 26 -6.72 1.98 23.91
CA GLU A 26 -7.30 2.41 25.18
C GLU A 26 -7.10 1.38 26.30
N GLU A 27 -6.98 0.10 25.95
CA GLU A 27 -6.74 -1.00 26.90
C GLU A 27 -5.28 -1.05 27.37
N HIS A 28 -4.37 -0.44 26.60
CA HIS A 28 -2.93 -0.35 26.89
C HIS A 28 -2.43 1.11 26.82
N PRO A 29 -2.88 1.99 27.73
CA PRO A 29 -2.70 3.43 27.64
C PRO A 29 -1.26 3.95 27.82
N ALA A 30 -0.28 3.08 28.10
CA ALA A 30 1.08 3.52 28.43
C ALA A 30 2.23 2.56 28.04
N ASP A 31 2.02 1.55 27.18
CA ASP A 31 3.02 0.48 27.06
C ASP A 31 3.29 0.01 25.63
N ASP A 32 4.43 -0.68 25.48
CA ASP A 32 5.09 -1.33 24.32
C ASP A 32 4.20 -1.67 23.11
N TYR A 33 2.91 -1.95 23.32
CA TYR A 33 1.91 -2.17 22.30
C TYR A 33 1.77 -1.00 21.31
N VAL A 34 1.71 0.24 21.81
CA VAL A 34 1.56 1.44 20.96
C VAL A 34 2.85 1.66 20.16
N GLU A 35 4.00 1.53 20.81
CA GLU A 35 5.32 1.69 20.20
C GLU A 35 5.58 0.66 19.11
N ARG A 36 5.04 -0.55 19.25
CA ARG A 36 5.12 -1.62 18.22
C ARG A 36 4.03 -1.52 17.17
N THR A 37 2.88 -0.90 17.47
CA THR A 37 1.77 -0.75 16.50
C THR A 37 1.97 0.45 15.59
N SER A 38 2.56 1.54 16.07
CA SER A 38 2.78 2.76 15.26
C SER A 38 3.64 2.55 13.99
N PRO A 39 4.74 1.77 14.00
CA PRO A 39 5.52 1.50 12.79
C PRO A 39 4.75 0.62 11.81
N ILE A 40 3.92 -0.31 12.30
CA ILE A 40 3.06 -1.15 11.45
C ILE A 40 2.03 -0.29 10.73
N VAL A 41 1.38 0.64 11.47
CA VAL A 41 0.42 1.60 10.90
C VAL A 41 1.10 2.49 9.85
N ALA A 42 2.27 3.04 10.15
CA ALA A 42 3.03 3.84 9.18
C ALA A 42 3.36 3.03 7.90
N THR A 43 3.76 1.77 8.06
CA THR A 43 4.05 0.86 6.95
C THR A 43 2.79 0.54 6.14
N ALA A 44 1.64 0.36 6.79
CA ALA A 44 0.36 0.15 6.11
C ALA A 44 -0.04 1.37 5.27
N VAL A 45 0.12 2.58 5.81
CA VAL A 45 -0.15 3.83 5.07
C VAL A 45 0.78 3.93 3.87
N ALA A 46 2.09 3.74 4.05
CA ALA A 46 3.06 3.78 2.98
C ALA A 46 2.77 2.73 1.88
N PHE A 47 2.38 1.52 2.28
CA PHE A 47 1.97 0.45 1.36
C PHE A 47 0.78 0.87 0.52
N TRP A 48 -0.29 1.39 1.13
CA TRP A 48 -1.48 1.82 0.39
C TRP A 48 -1.21 2.97 -0.56
N VAL A 49 -0.40 3.96 -0.15
CA VAL A 49 0.03 5.05 -1.03
C VAL A 49 0.80 4.52 -2.23
N CYS A 50 1.76 3.61 -2.00
CA CYS A 50 2.53 3.01 -3.08
C CYS A 50 1.65 2.18 -4.03
N LEU A 51 0.75 1.36 -3.48
CA LEU A 51 -0.14 0.51 -4.27
C LEU A 51 -1.10 1.35 -5.13
N VAL A 52 -1.71 2.39 -4.56
CA VAL A 52 -2.61 3.29 -5.31
C VAL A 52 -1.84 4.04 -6.39
N ALA A 53 -0.66 4.58 -6.07
CA ALA A 53 0.19 5.22 -7.06
C ALA A 53 0.59 4.25 -8.19
N LEU A 54 0.94 3.01 -7.84
CA LEU A 54 1.29 1.97 -8.81
C LEU A 54 0.13 1.67 -9.74
N VAL A 55 -1.08 1.50 -9.20
CA VAL A 55 -2.30 1.28 -10.01
C VAL A 55 -2.55 2.47 -10.95
N ILE A 56 -2.41 3.70 -10.47
CA ILE A 56 -2.63 4.89 -11.30
C ILE A 56 -1.59 4.99 -12.42
N PHE A 57 -0.30 4.83 -12.11
CA PHE A 57 0.78 5.06 -13.08
C PHE A 57 1.03 3.87 -14.01
N ALA A 58 0.73 2.64 -13.58
CA ALA A 58 0.81 1.46 -14.43
C ALA A 58 -0.32 1.41 -15.46
N ASN A 59 -1.44 2.07 -15.19
CA ASN A 59 -2.52 2.25 -16.16
C ASN A 59 -2.25 3.52 -16.99
N PRO A 60 -1.85 3.40 -18.26
CA PRO A 60 -1.64 4.57 -19.10
C PRO A 60 -2.95 5.34 -19.27
N ALA A 61 -3.05 6.53 -18.69
CA ALA A 61 -4.06 7.49 -19.11
C ALA A 61 -3.72 7.90 -20.55
N VAL A 62 -4.65 7.64 -21.47
CA VAL A 62 -4.56 8.13 -22.84
C VAL A 62 -4.73 9.65 -22.79
N VAL A 63 -3.64 10.39 -22.94
CA VAL A 63 -3.69 11.84 -23.10
C VAL A 63 -3.73 12.12 -24.60
N ALA A 64 -4.89 12.55 -25.11
CA ALA A 64 -4.99 13.06 -26.47
C ALA A 64 -4.30 14.43 -26.53
N VAL A 65 -3.17 14.50 -27.22
CA VAL A 65 -2.48 15.78 -27.46
C VAL A 65 -2.94 16.28 -28.82
N GLY A 66 -3.76 17.35 -28.81
CA GLY A 66 -4.23 17.99 -30.03
C GLY A 66 -3.23 19.05 -30.50
N GLY A 67 -2.55 18.80 -31.61
CA GLY A 67 -1.76 19.81 -32.32
C GLY A 67 -2.55 20.33 -33.52
N GLY A 68 -2.99 21.59 -33.46
CA GLY A 68 -3.60 22.27 -34.60
C GLY A 68 -2.52 23.04 -35.36
N ILE A 69 -2.19 22.60 -36.57
CA ILE A 69 -1.46 23.41 -37.55
C ILE A 69 -2.50 23.83 -38.58
N ASP A 70 -2.69 25.15 -38.69
CA ASP A 70 -3.53 25.88 -39.65
C ASP A 70 -4.35 25.03 -40.64
N GLY A 71 -5.65 24.88 -40.33
CA GLY A 71 -6.70 24.71 -41.35
C GLY A 71 -7.02 23.29 -41.83
N GLU A 72 -6.25 22.27 -41.53
CA GLU A 72 -6.58 20.88 -41.88
C GLU A 72 -6.75 19.98 -40.64
N THR A 73 -7.65 19.00 -40.77
CA THR A 73 -8.08 18.01 -39.78
C THR A 73 -7.04 17.75 -38.68
N GLY A 74 -7.36 18.17 -37.45
CA GLY A 74 -6.50 17.99 -36.29
C GLY A 74 -6.11 16.52 -36.12
N VAL A 75 -4.84 16.22 -36.31
CA VAL A 75 -4.28 14.90 -36.02
C VAL A 75 -4.15 14.83 -34.50
N PHE A 76 -5.04 14.05 -33.87
CA PHE A 76 -4.90 13.72 -32.46
C PHE A 76 -3.81 12.66 -32.33
N GLU A 77 -2.62 13.06 -31.89
CA GLU A 77 -1.59 12.10 -31.55
C GLU A 77 -1.87 11.57 -30.14
N LEU A 78 -2.11 10.27 -30.06
CA LEU A 78 -2.30 9.56 -28.79
C LEU A 78 -0.91 9.31 -28.18
N VAL A 79 -0.42 10.24 -27.36
CA VAL A 79 0.87 10.09 -26.71
C VAL A 79 0.71 9.30 -25.40
N ARG A 80 1.08 8.02 -25.43
CA ARG A 80 1.13 7.17 -24.23
C ARG A 80 2.40 7.47 -23.44
N ARG A 81 2.35 8.38 -22.47
CA ARG A 81 3.48 8.67 -21.58
C ARG A 81 3.33 7.95 -20.25
N THR A 82 3.88 6.74 -20.15
CA THR A 82 4.01 6.04 -18.86
C THR A 82 5.32 6.49 -18.19
N PRO A 83 5.30 6.96 -16.94
CA PRO A 83 6.52 7.30 -16.19
C PRO A 83 7.20 6.01 -15.71
N ILE A 84 7.85 5.28 -16.63
CA ILE A 84 8.41 3.93 -16.40
C ILE A 84 9.30 3.88 -15.15
N VAL A 85 10.17 4.88 -14.95
CA VAL A 85 11.05 4.95 -13.77
C VAL A 85 10.26 4.98 -12.45
N VAL A 86 9.15 5.72 -12.40
CA VAL A 86 8.30 5.79 -11.20
C VAL A 86 7.61 4.45 -10.96
N VAL A 87 7.13 3.80 -12.03
CA VAL A 87 6.50 2.49 -11.97
C VAL A 87 7.49 1.42 -11.47
N ASP A 88 8.74 1.43 -11.95
CA ASP A 88 9.78 0.49 -11.53
C ASP A 88 10.11 0.64 -10.04
N VAL A 89 10.24 1.88 -9.57
CA VAL A 89 10.45 2.18 -8.14
C VAL A 89 9.28 1.66 -7.31
N LEU A 90 8.04 1.95 -7.71
CA LEU A 90 6.86 1.50 -6.99
C LEU A 90 6.73 -0.03 -6.97
N TRP A 91 7.09 -0.71 -8.07
CA TRP A 91 7.14 -2.17 -8.15
C TRP A 91 8.14 -2.80 -7.18
N PHE A 92 9.22 -2.10 -6.85
CA PHE A 92 10.18 -2.55 -5.85
C PHE A 92 9.71 -2.25 -4.41
N PHE A 93 9.25 -1.03 -4.15
CA PHE A 93 8.90 -0.60 -2.79
C PHE A 93 7.59 -1.23 -2.28
N THR A 94 6.58 -1.40 -3.13
CA THR A 94 5.27 -1.96 -2.73
C THR A 94 5.40 -3.35 -2.09
N PRO A 95 6.04 -4.37 -2.72
CA PRO A 95 6.23 -5.67 -2.09
C PRO A 95 7.20 -5.61 -0.89
N THR A 96 8.20 -4.73 -0.93
CA THR A 96 9.14 -4.57 0.19
C THR A 96 8.43 -4.09 1.46
N LEU A 97 7.58 -3.06 1.34
CA LEU A 97 6.75 -2.57 2.44
C LEU A 97 5.77 -3.64 2.92
N TYR A 98 5.20 -4.44 2.00
CA TYR A 98 4.33 -5.54 2.36
C TYR A 98 5.03 -6.55 3.28
N LEU A 99 6.25 -6.96 2.93
CA LEU A 99 7.03 -7.94 3.69
C LEU A 99 7.49 -7.40 5.05
N ILE A 100 7.95 -6.14 5.10
CA ILE A 100 8.35 -5.49 6.35
C ILE A 100 7.16 -5.40 7.30
N GLY A 101 6.01 -4.92 6.80
CA GLY A 101 4.81 -4.80 7.63
C GLY A 101 4.25 -6.16 8.06
N LEU A 102 4.32 -7.18 7.21
CA LEU A 102 3.97 -8.56 7.57
C LEU A 102 4.83 -9.05 8.74
N TRP A 103 6.15 -8.88 8.65
CA TRP A 103 7.08 -9.28 9.70
C TRP A 103 6.82 -8.56 11.03
N LEU A 104 6.61 -7.24 11.00
CA LEU A 104 6.28 -6.46 12.19
C LEU A 104 4.94 -6.89 12.79
N PHE A 105 3.94 -7.16 11.94
CA PHE A 105 2.62 -7.62 12.36
C PHE A 105 2.70 -8.97 13.08
N THR A 106 3.44 -9.93 12.51
CA THR A 106 3.64 -11.24 13.13
C THR A 106 4.44 -11.14 14.43
N ALA A 107 5.49 -10.33 14.47
CA ALA A 107 6.31 -10.13 15.67
C ALA A 107 5.50 -9.50 16.83
N ARG A 108 4.58 -8.58 16.52
CA ARG A 108 3.66 -8.02 17.52
C ARG A 108 2.65 -9.07 18.00
N ASP A 109 2.07 -9.86 17.09
CA ASP A 109 1.08 -10.88 17.43
C ASP A 109 1.66 -12.00 18.30
N GLU A 110 2.95 -12.30 18.14
CA GLU A 110 3.71 -13.19 19.04
C GLU A 110 3.96 -12.57 20.43
N ALA A 111 4.26 -11.27 20.49
CA ALA A 111 4.49 -10.56 21.75
C ALA A 111 3.18 -10.33 22.54
N PHE A 112 2.06 -10.11 21.84
CA PHE A 112 0.75 -9.85 22.42
C PHE A 112 -0.30 -10.79 21.81
N PRO A 113 -0.31 -12.08 22.21
CA PRO A 113 -1.29 -13.03 21.72
C PRO A 113 -2.70 -12.64 22.19
N ARG A 114 -3.64 -12.53 21.23
CA ARG A 114 -5.06 -12.29 21.47
C ARG A 114 -5.83 -13.56 21.83
#